data_AF-A0A0B6WX50-F1
#
_entry.id   AF-A0A0B6WX50-F1
#
_cell.length_a   1.000
_cell.length_b   1.000
_cell.length_c   1.000
_cell.angle_alpha   90.00
_cell.angle_beta   90.00
_cell.angle_gamma   90.00
#
_symmetry.space_group_name_H-M   'P 1'
#
loop_
_entity.id
_entity.type
_entity.pdbx_description
1 polymer ?
#
loop_
_entity_poly.entity_id
_entity_poly.type
_entity_poly.pdbx_seq_one_letter_code
_entity_poly.pdbx_strand_id
1 'polypeptide(L)'
;MFKNRCSRWLAYERYCARAVVEALRSVPEARRREPPYQRAVTLLGHLAAALEVWLARVENRQAAVELFPADLSLEEAGHRIGQVLDRWEGYLAQLNPEDLGRTVRYQTTSGVWYNNTLEEIITHLFGHGAYHRGQIALLVRQLGGEPAVTDFIGWARSY
;
A
#
# COMPACT_ATOMS: atom_id res chain seq x y z
N MET A 1 2.71 21.59 -4.38
CA MET A 1 4.10 21.17 -4.09
C MET A 1 4.11 20.38 -2.80
N PHE A 2 4.75 19.20 -2.75
CA PHE A 2 4.74 18.33 -1.54
C PHE A 2 5.62 18.90 -0.43
N LYS A 3 5.20 18.75 0.83
CA LYS A 3 5.94 19.25 2.01
C LYS A 3 7.30 18.56 2.20
N ASN A 4 7.39 17.27 1.87
CA ASN A 4 8.60 16.45 2.01
C ASN A 4 8.54 15.20 1.12
N ARG A 5 9.62 14.41 1.10
CA ARG A 5 9.72 13.18 0.29
C ARG A 5 8.72 12.10 0.70
N CYS A 6 8.42 11.97 1.98
CA CYS A 6 7.49 10.96 2.50
C CYS A 6 6.04 11.22 2.02
N SER A 7 5.60 12.50 2.05
CA SER A 7 4.32 12.89 1.46
C SER A 7 4.27 12.62 -0.04
N ARG A 8 5.39 12.82 -0.75
CA ARG A 8 5.49 12.52 -2.18
C ARG A 8 5.38 11.01 -2.46
N TRP A 9 6.01 10.16 -1.64
CA TRP A 9 5.89 8.70 -1.77
C TRP A 9 4.46 8.21 -1.50
N LEU A 10 3.77 8.74 -0.49
CA LEU A 10 2.38 8.37 -0.24
C LEU A 10 1.41 8.82 -1.34
N ALA A 11 1.60 10.02 -1.90
CA ALA A 11 0.79 10.47 -3.03
C ALA A 11 0.98 9.55 -4.26
N TYR A 12 2.23 9.12 -4.50
CA TYR A 12 2.53 8.11 -5.51
C TYR A 12 1.91 6.75 -5.18
N GLU A 13 1.94 6.32 -3.91
CA GLU A 13 1.32 5.07 -3.46
C GLU A 13 -0.19 5.09 -3.72
N ARG A 14 -0.87 6.21 -3.44
CA ARG A 14 -2.29 6.40 -3.76
C ARG A 14 -2.57 6.32 -5.25
N TYR A 15 -1.76 6.98 -6.07
CA TYR A 15 -1.87 6.87 -7.53
C TYR A 15 -1.76 5.40 -7.96
N CYS A 16 -0.75 4.69 -7.45
CA CYS A 16 -0.51 3.29 -7.77
C CYS A 16 -1.65 2.38 -7.31
N ALA A 17 -2.18 2.57 -6.11
CA ALA A 17 -3.30 1.79 -5.58
C ALA A 17 -4.53 1.90 -6.49
N ARG A 18 -4.86 3.12 -6.94
CA ARG A 18 -5.96 3.34 -7.91
C ARG A 18 -5.69 2.64 -9.24
N ALA A 19 -4.48 2.79 -9.78
CA ALA A 19 -4.10 2.15 -11.05
C ALA A 19 -4.15 0.61 -10.95
N VAL A 20 -3.77 0.04 -9.82
CA VAL A 20 -3.86 -1.41 -9.57
C VAL A 20 -5.30 -1.90 -9.51
N VAL A 21 -6.21 -1.14 -8.89
CA VAL A 21 -7.64 -1.47 -8.91
C VAL A 21 -8.17 -1.50 -10.34
N GLU A 22 -7.83 -0.51 -11.17
CA GLU A 22 -8.22 -0.50 -12.59
C GLU A 22 -7.58 -1.65 -13.38
N ALA A 23 -6.32 -1.99 -13.12
CA ALA A 23 -5.68 -3.15 -13.72
C ALA A 23 -6.39 -4.46 -13.37
N LEU A 24 -6.85 -4.63 -12.13
CA LEU A 24 -7.66 -5.78 -11.73
C LEU A 24 -9.05 -5.78 -12.38
N ARG A 25 -9.64 -4.61 -12.63
CA ARG A 25 -10.90 -4.49 -13.41
C ARG A 25 -10.73 -4.83 -14.88
N SER A 26 -9.53 -4.67 -15.44
CA SER A 26 -9.29 -5.01 -16.85
C SER A 26 -9.29 -6.53 -17.13
N VAL A 27 -9.13 -7.35 -16.09
CA VAL A 27 -9.18 -8.83 -16.24
C VAL A 27 -10.57 -9.25 -16.73
N PRO A 28 -10.68 -10.11 -17.76
CA PRO A 28 -11.96 -10.63 -18.25
C PRO A 28 -12.79 -11.25 -17.11
N GLU A 29 -14.08 -10.92 -17.04
CA GLU A 29 -14.97 -11.34 -15.95
C GLU A 29 -14.97 -12.85 -15.72
N ALA A 30 -14.98 -13.63 -16.81
CA ALA A 30 -14.94 -15.10 -16.78
C ALA A 30 -13.71 -15.66 -16.04
N ARG A 31 -12.61 -14.90 -15.97
CA ARG A 31 -11.35 -15.31 -15.33
C ARG A 31 -11.20 -14.81 -13.89
N ARG A 32 -12.09 -13.93 -13.42
CA ARG A 32 -12.01 -13.36 -12.06
C ARG A 32 -12.33 -14.37 -10.95
N ARG A 33 -12.92 -15.52 -11.30
CA ARG A 33 -13.14 -16.64 -10.36
C ARG A 33 -11.92 -17.57 -10.25
N GLU A 34 -10.90 -17.39 -11.09
CA GLU A 34 -9.71 -18.24 -11.04
C GLU A 34 -8.86 -17.90 -9.80
N PRO A 35 -8.22 -18.90 -9.16
CA PRO A 35 -7.36 -18.68 -7.99
C PRO A 35 -6.28 -17.58 -8.16
N PRO A 36 -5.63 -17.40 -9.33
CA PRO A 36 -4.66 -16.30 -9.53
C PRO A 36 -5.28 -14.91 -9.39
N TYR A 37 -6.55 -14.72 -9.76
CA TYR A 37 -7.23 -13.45 -9.59
C TYR A 37 -7.48 -13.15 -8.12
N GLN A 38 -8.01 -14.14 -7.39
CA GLN A 38 -8.25 -14.02 -5.95
C GLN A 38 -6.95 -13.74 -5.20
N ARG A 39 -5.85 -14.40 -5.57
CA ARG A 39 -4.52 -14.08 -5.04
C ARG A 39 -4.10 -12.64 -5.30
N ALA A 40 -4.37 -12.10 -6.49
CA ALA A 40 -4.05 -10.71 -6.80
C ALA A 40 -4.88 -9.72 -5.95
N VAL A 41 -6.15 -10.02 -5.69
CA VAL A 41 -7.00 -9.23 -4.77
C VAL A 41 -6.52 -9.35 -3.32
N THR A 42 -6.15 -10.54 -2.85
CA THR A 42 -5.52 -10.74 -1.53
C THR A 42 -4.24 -9.93 -1.39
N LEU A 43 -3.41 -9.80 -2.44
CA LEU A 43 -2.21 -8.97 -2.40
C LEU A 43 -2.53 -7.47 -2.29
N LEU A 44 -3.61 -6.99 -2.94
CA LEU A 44 -4.09 -5.61 -2.73
C LEU A 44 -4.58 -5.40 -1.30
N GLY A 45 -5.34 -6.36 -0.76
CA GLY A 45 -5.77 -6.36 0.64
C GLY A 45 -4.57 -6.40 1.61
N HIS A 46 -3.52 -7.14 1.28
CA HIS A 46 -2.28 -7.18 2.05
C HIS A 46 -1.56 -5.83 2.08
N LEU A 47 -1.53 -5.10 0.96
CA LEU A 47 -0.99 -3.74 0.93
C LEU A 47 -1.75 -2.81 1.89
N ALA A 48 -3.08 -2.90 1.90
CA ALA A 48 -3.91 -2.16 2.86
C ALA A 48 -3.59 -2.54 4.32
N ALA A 49 -3.55 -3.85 4.61
CA ALA A 49 -3.23 -4.37 5.94
C ALA A 49 -1.83 -3.93 6.43
N ALA A 50 -0.83 -3.95 5.54
CA ALA A 50 0.52 -3.47 5.86
C ALA A 50 0.53 -1.98 6.22
N LEU A 51 -0.18 -1.15 5.44
CA LEU A 51 -0.34 0.27 5.75
C LEU A 51 -1.04 0.50 7.09
N GLU A 52 -2.06 -0.30 7.42
CA GLU A 52 -2.81 -0.20 8.69
C GLU A 52 -1.95 -0.57 9.90
N VAL A 53 -1.21 -1.66 9.80
CA VAL A 53 -0.29 -2.13 10.85
C VAL A 53 0.79 -1.09 11.10
N TRP A 54 1.42 -0.57 10.04
CA TRP A 54 2.44 0.46 10.19
C TRP A 54 1.88 1.78 10.71
N LEU A 55 0.67 2.18 10.28
CA LEU A 55 0.03 3.38 10.81
C LEU A 55 -0.22 3.26 12.32
N ALA A 56 -0.73 2.11 12.76
CA ALA A 56 -0.93 1.86 14.19
C ALA A 56 0.40 1.93 14.96
N ARG A 57 1.47 1.34 14.44
CA ARG A 57 2.81 1.41 15.07
C ARG A 57 3.32 2.84 15.19
N VAL A 58 3.20 3.67 14.14
CA VAL A 58 3.67 5.06 14.22
C VAL A 58 2.83 5.92 15.16
N GLU A 59 1.57 5.54 15.40
CA GLU A 59 0.66 6.15 16.38
C GLU A 59 0.78 5.52 17.79
N ASN A 60 1.76 4.62 18.02
CA ASN A 60 1.91 3.86 19.27
C ASN A 60 0.66 3.07 19.69
N ARG A 61 -0.10 2.58 18.72
CA ARG A 61 -1.26 1.71 18.90
C ARG A 61 -0.94 0.29 18.43
N GLN A 62 -1.72 -0.67 18.91
CA GLN A 62 -1.74 -2.02 18.34
C GLN A 62 -2.85 -2.13 17.29
N ALA A 63 -2.59 -2.89 16.24
CA ALA A 63 -3.56 -3.23 15.21
C ALA A 63 -3.71 -4.74 15.15
N ALA A 64 -4.90 -5.24 15.47
CA ALA A 64 -5.27 -6.62 15.21
C ALA A 64 -5.79 -6.69 13.77
N VAL A 65 -4.89 -7.00 12.84
CA VAL A 65 -5.19 -7.04 11.40
C VAL A 65 -4.76 -8.36 10.82
N GLU A 66 -5.64 -9.00 10.07
CA GLU A 66 -5.29 -10.12 9.21
C GLU A 66 -4.38 -9.64 8.08
N LEU A 67 -3.15 -10.15 8.02
CA LEU A 67 -2.13 -9.67 7.09
C LEU A 67 -2.44 -10.04 5.64
N PHE A 68 -3.02 -11.21 5.40
CA PHE A 68 -3.39 -11.69 4.08
C PHE A 68 -4.89 -12.00 4.09
N PRO A 69 -5.74 -10.96 4.07
CA PRO A 69 -7.17 -11.15 4.12
C PRO A 69 -7.64 -11.94 2.89
N ALA A 70 -8.07 -13.17 3.14
CA ALA A 70 -8.71 -13.99 2.12
C ALA A 70 -10.13 -13.47 1.84
N ASP A 71 -10.66 -13.85 0.68
CA ASP A 71 -12.08 -13.67 0.33
C ASP A 71 -12.61 -12.23 0.27
N LEU A 72 -11.72 -11.23 0.15
CA LEU A 72 -12.13 -9.85 -0.15
C LEU A 72 -12.60 -9.73 -1.60
N SER A 73 -13.67 -8.97 -1.82
CA SER A 73 -13.96 -8.41 -3.14
C SER A 73 -12.93 -7.34 -3.53
N LEU A 74 -12.81 -7.09 -4.84
CA LEU A 74 -11.94 -6.02 -5.35
C LEU A 74 -12.35 -4.65 -4.79
N GLU A 75 -13.66 -4.41 -4.68
CA GLU A 75 -14.25 -3.19 -4.16
C GLU A 75 -13.89 -2.98 -2.69
N GLU A 76 -13.98 -4.02 -1.86
CA GLU A 76 -13.58 -3.96 -0.45
C GLU A 76 -12.08 -3.71 -0.30
N ALA A 77 -11.24 -4.44 -1.04
CA ALA A 77 -9.80 -4.24 -1.02
C ALA A 77 -9.40 -2.82 -1.47
N GLY A 78 -10.03 -2.33 -2.54
CA GLY A 78 -9.84 -0.98 -3.07
C GLY A 78 -10.32 0.12 -2.11
N HIS A 79 -11.46 -0.08 -1.46
CA HIS A 79 -11.96 0.85 -0.44
C HIS A 79 -11.03 0.91 0.77
N ARG A 80 -10.62 -0.26 1.28
CA ARG A 80 -9.76 -0.39 2.46
C ARG A 80 -8.39 0.29 2.26
N ILE A 81 -7.73 0.06 1.12
CA ILE A 81 -6.45 0.74 0.83
C ILE A 81 -6.63 2.25 0.69
N GLY A 82 -7.74 2.71 0.11
CA GLY A 82 -8.07 4.14 0.01
C GLY A 82 -8.20 4.79 1.39
N GLN A 83 -8.98 4.17 2.29
CA GLN A 83 -9.20 4.68 3.65
C GLN A 83 -7.91 4.77 4.47
N VAL A 84 -7.05 3.76 4.43
CA VAL A 84 -5.80 3.81 5.19
C VAL A 84 -4.82 4.85 4.63
N LEU A 85 -4.81 5.05 3.31
CA LEU A 85 -4.03 6.13 2.70
C LEU A 85 -4.55 7.52 3.12
N ASP A 86 -5.88 7.71 3.23
CA ASP A 86 -6.46 8.96 3.72
C ASP A 86 -5.98 9.27 5.15
N ARG A 87 -5.93 8.24 6.00
CA ARG A 87 -5.44 8.37 7.38
C ARG A 87 -3.94 8.68 7.43
N TRP A 88 -3.14 8.03 6.59
CA TRP A 88 -1.71 8.32 6.47
C TRP A 88 -1.44 9.76 5.98
N GLU A 89 -2.21 10.24 5.01
CA GLU A 89 -2.13 11.64 4.56
C GLU A 89 -2.51 12.61 5.67
N GLY A 90 -3.59 12.34 6.41
CA GLY A 90 -3.98 13.12 7.58
C GLY A 90 -2.90 13.14 8.66
N TYR A 91 -2.27 12.00 8.91
CA TYR A 91 -1.15 11.87 9.85
C TYR A 91 0.05 12.72 9.40
N LEU A 92 0.52 12.58 8.16
CA LEU A 92 1.65 13.36 7.65
C LEU A 92 1.36 14.86 7.53
N ALA A 93 0.10 15.25 7.32
CA ALA A 93 -0.27 16.66 7.22
C ALA A 93 0.01 17.45 8.51
N GLN A 94 -0.02 16.76 9.66
CA GLN A 94 0.21 17.31 11.00
C GLN A 94 1.71 17.41 11.36
N LEU A 95 2.59 16.81 10.56
CA LEU A 95 4.02 16.76 10.85
C LEU A 95 4.81 17.91 10.20
N ASN A 96 5.87 18.31 10.89
CA ASN A 96 6.95 19.15 10.36
C ASN A 96 8.05 18.28 9.73
N PRO A 97 8.91 18.82 8.85
CA PRO A 97 9.99 18.06 8.24
C PRO A 97 10.93 17.36 9.23
N GLU A 98 11.19 17.97 10.39
CA GLU A 98 12.05 17.42 11.45
C GLU A 98 11.46 16.16 12.11
N ASP A 99 10.12 16.05 12.14
CA ASP A 99 9.43 14.90 12.75
C ASP A 99 9.68 13.59 11.99
N LEU A 100 10.10 13.65 10.73
CA LEU A 100 10.44 12.45 9.94
C LEU A 100 11.64 11.68 10.53
N GLY A 101 12.54 12.38 11.22
CA GLY A 101 13.69 11.78 11.90
C GLY A 101 13.34 11.12 13.24
N ARG A 102 12.10 11.27 13.74
CA ARG A 102 11.72 10.73 15.05
C ARG A 102 11.80 9.21 15.07
N THR A 103 12.29 8.65 16.17
CA THR A 103 12.31 7.21 16.39
C THR A 103 10.91 6.70 16.76
N VAL A 104 10.47 5.66 16.07
CA VAL A 104 9.27 4.88 16.35
C VAL A 104 9.71 3.55 16.97
N ARG A 105 9.31 3.31 18.21
CA ARG A 105 9.49 2.03 18.89
C ARG A 105 8.24 1.19 18.70
N TYR A 106 8.38 -0.03 18.19
CA TYR A 106 7.23 -0.89 17.90
C TYR A 106 7.54 -2.37 18.13
N GLN A 107 6.49 -3.19 18.24
CA GLN A 107 6.58 -4.64 18.23
C GLN A 107 6.25 -5.20 16.84
N THR A 108 7.02 -6.20 16.41
CA THR A 108 6.65 -7.04 15.27
C THR A 108 5.39 -7.84 15.58
N THR A 109 4.81 -8.45 14.56
CA THR A 109 3.69 -9.40 14.71
C THR A 109 4.10 -10.65 15.52
N SER A 110 5.40 -10.95 15.61
CA SER A 110 5.96 -11.99 16.47
C SER A 110 6.30 -11.51 17.90
N GLY A 111 5.97 -10.26 18.26
CA GLY A 111 6.17 -9.70 19.60
C GLY A 111 7.58 -9.16 19.89
N VAL A 112 8.46 -9.12 18.90
CA VAL A 112 9.85 -8.65 19.05
C VAL A 112 9.92 -7.14 18.92
N TRP A 113 10.64 -6.48 19.83
CA TRP A 113 10.81 -5.03 19.83
C TRP A 113 11.88 -4.56 18.84
N TYR A 114 11.56 -3.52 18.08
CA TYR A 114 12.50 -2.80 17.21
C TYR A 114 12.28 -1.29 17.28
N ASN A 115 13.22 -0.55 16.71
CA ASN A 115 13.18 0.90 16.58
C ASN A 115 13.63 1.27 15.17
N ASN A 116 12.87 2.16 14.52
CA ASN A 116 13.21 2.74 13.22
C ASN A 116 12.76 4.19 13.19
N THR A 117 13.36 5.01 12.33
CA THR A 117 12.82 6.37 12.10
C THR A 117 11.51 6.31 11.33
N LEU A 118 10.68 7.34 11.45
CA LEU A 118 9.47 7.45 10.64
C LEU A 118 9.80 7.45 9.13
N GLU A 119 10.89 8.11 8.73
CA GLU A 119 11.37 8.10 7.35
C GLU A 119 11.73 6.70 6.86
N GLU A 120 12.43 5.88 7.66
CA GLU A 120 12.75 4.49 7.32
C GLU A 120 11.49 3.65 7.12
N ILE A 121 10.48 3.83 7.97
CA ILE A 121 9.20 3.11 7.89
C ILE A 121 8.46 3.45 6.59
N ILE A 122 8.38 4.73 6.23
CA ILE A 122 7.69 5.16 5.00
C ILE A 122 8.50 4.74 3.76
N THR A 123 9.84 4.75 3.84
CA THR A 123 10.71 4.19 2.80
C THR A 123 10.44 2.69 2.59
N HIS A 124 10.31 1.94 3.68
CA HIS A 124 9.92 0.53 3.63
C HIS A 124 8.56 0.34 2.97
N LEU A 125 7.55 1.13 3.33
CA LEU A 125 6.21 1.07 2.72
C LEU A 125 6.26 1.33 1.20
N PHE A 126 7.06 2.30 0.76
CA PHE A 126 7.27 2.57 -0.68
C PHE A 126 7.84 1.35 -1.42
N GLY A 127 8.90 0.73 -0.88
CA GLY A 127 9.53 -0.45 -1.48
C GLY A 127 8.63 -1.70 -1.42
N HIS A 128 7.96 -1.91 -0.29
CA HIS A 128 7.00 -3.00 -0.07
C HIS A 128 5.81 -2.91 -1.03
N GLY A 129 5.30 -1.69 -1.23
CA GLY A 129 4.30 -1.38 -2.25
C GLY A 129 4.74 -1.85 -3.63
N ALA A 130 5.91 -1.40 -4.09
CA ALA A 130 6.44 -1.75 -5.40
C ALA A 130 6.60 -3.27 -5.58
N TYR A 131 7.09 -3.97 -4.56
CA TYR A 131 7.26 -5.43 -4.57
C TYR A 131 5.94 -6.17 -4.86
N HIS A 132 4.87 -5.89 -4.11
CA HIS A 132 3.59 -6.57 -4.31
C HIS A 132 2.84 -6.09 -5.55
N ARG A 133 2.97 -4.82 -5.95
CA ARG A 133 2.40 -4.35 -7.21
C ARG A 133 3.00 -5.07 -8.42
N GLY A 134 4.31 -5.38 -8.39
CA GLY A 134 4.94 -6.22 -9.41
C GLY A 134 4.34 -7.63 -9.50
N GLN A 135 4.03 -8.24 -8.35
CA GLN A 135 3.33 -9.54 -8.31
C GLN A 135 1.91 -9.45 -8.88
N ILE A 136 1.16 -8.41 -8.51
CA ILE A 136 -0.19 -8.18 -9.04
C ILE A 136 -0.16 -7.94 -10.55
N ALA A 137 0.78 -7.12 -11.04
CA ALA A 137 0.95 -6.85 -12.46
C ALA A 137 1.20 -8.13 -13.27
N LEU A 138 2.04 -9.04 -12.77
CA LEU A 138 2.27 -10.34 -13.40
C LEU A 138 0.98 -11.18 -13.47
N LEU A 139 0.22 -11.26 -12.38
CA LEU A 139 -1.03 -12.01 -12.31
C LEU A 139 -2.08 -11.43 -13.27
N VAL A 140 -2.23 -10.11 -13.30
CA VAL A 140 -3.13 -9.41 -14.24
C VAL A 140 -2.78 -9.77 -15.68
N ARG A 141 -1.49 -9.73 -16.05
CA ARG A 141 -1.06 -10.09 -17.42
C ARG A 141 -1.37 -11.54 -17.76
N GLN A 142 -1.09 -12.47 -16.84
CA GLN A 142 -1.39 -13.91 -17.03
C GLN A 142 -2.89 -14.18 -17.19
N LEU A 143 -3.71 -13.36 -16.56
CA LEU A 143 -5.17 -13.42 -16.66
C LEU A 143 -5.72 -12.71 -17.90
N GLY A 144 -4.86 -12.11 -18.74
CA GLY A 144 -5.27 -11.41 -19.96
C GLY A 144 -5.82 -10.01 -19.71
N GLY A 145 -5.58 -9.43 -18.54
CA GLY A 145 -5.80 -8.01 -18.28
C GLY A 145 -4.59 -7.15 -18.66
N GLU A 146 -4.75 -5.85 -18.48
CA GLU A 146 -3.72 -4.83 -18.67
C GLU A 146 -3.10 -4.43 -17.32
N PRO A 147 -1.82 -4.75 -17.06
CA PRO A 147 -1.12 -4.35 -15.86
C PRO A 147 -1.01 -2.83 -15.72
N ALA A 148 -1.06 -2.36 -14.48
CA ALA A 148 -0.87 -0.96 -14.16
C ALA A 148 0.55 -0.48 -14.50
N VAL A 149 0.67 0.71 -15.09
CA VAL A 149 1.95 1.41 -15.21
C VAL A 149 2.22 2.16 -13.91
N THR A 150 3.15 1.63 -13.12
CA THR A 150 3.48 2.16 -11.79
C THR A 150 4.89 2.73 -11.71
N ASP A 151 5.55 3.05 -12.82
CA ASP A 151 6.89 3.64 -12.75
C ASP A 151 6.86 5.00 -12.07
N PHE A 152 7.69 5.17 -11.02
CA PHE A 152 7.75 6.42 -10.27
C PHE A 152 8.10 7.61 -11.16
N ILE A 153 9.05 7.45 -12.09
CA ILE A 153 9.45 8.54 -13.00
C ILE A 153 8.36 8.91 -14.00
N GLY A 154 7.48 7.96 -14.36
CA GLY A 154 6.29 8.22 -15.17
C GLY A 154 5.34 9.15 -14.43
N TRP A 155 4.95 8.77 -13.21
CA TRP A 155 4.09 9.57 -12.36
C TRP A 155 4.70 10.95 -12.00
N ALA A 156 5.98 10.97 -11.62
CA ALA A 156 6.68 12.16 -11.14
C ALA A 156 6.84 13.29 -12.18
N ARG A 157 6.66 13.00 -13.48
CA ARG A 157 6.69 13.99 -14.56
C ARG A 157 5.30 14.54 -14.90
N SER A 158 4.26 13.81 -14.55
CA SER A 158 2.86 14.16 -14.83
C SER A 158 2.18 14.88 -13.67
N TYR A 159 2.91 15.17 -12.59
CA TYR A 159 2.42 15.74 -11.34
C TYR A 159 3.36 16.80 -10.77
#